data_AF-A0A8J3RIB9-F1
#
_entry.id   AF-A0A8J3RIB9-F1
#
_cell.length_a   1.000
_cell.length_b   1.000
_cell.length_c   1.000
_cell.angle_alpha   90.00
_cell.angle_beta   90.00
_cell.angle_gamma   90.00
#
_symmetry.space_group_name_H-M   'P 1'
#
loop_
_entity.id
_entity.type
_entity.pdbx_description
1 polymer ?
#
loop_
_entity_poly.entity_id
_entity_poly.type
_entity_poly.pdbx_seq_one_letter_code
_entity_poly.pdbx_strand_id
1 'polypeptide(L)'
;MTLYGGDLNEMDQMAKQFGTQSEQVRSTIAALNAEVSKIGTSWTGPRANQFRDAWEGSRPAFERMVDALREASEAIRGSRNDIDAATR
;
A
#
# COMPACT_ATOMS: atom_id res chain seq x y z
N MET A 1 -28.04 -15.98 -6.20
CA MET A 1 -27.13 -14.92 -5.74
C MET A 1 -27.91 -14.07 -4.76
N THR A 2 -27.72 -14.31 -3.47
CA THR A 2 -28.54 -13.67 -2.43
C THR A 2 -27.88 -12.35 -2.08
N LEU A 3 -28.33 -11.27 -2.74
CA LEU A 3 -27.94 -9.89 -2.48
C LEU A 3 -28.65 -9.39 -1.22
N TYR A 4 -28.07 -9.71 -0.06
CA TYR A 4 -28.34 -8.96 1.18
C TYR A 4 -27.04 -8.25 1.54
N GLY A 5 -26.91 -6.97 1.16
CA GLY A 5 -25.76 -6.13 1.54
C GLY A 5 -24.50 -6.18 0.65
N GLY A 6 -24.27 -7.25 -0.13
CA GLY A 6 -23.16 -7.34 -1.09
C GLY A 6 -22.84 -8.80 -1.51
N ASP A 7 -22.00 -9.00 -2.54
CA ASP A 7 -21.42 -10.32 -2.84
C ASP A 7 -20.18 -10.54 -1.94
N LEU A 8 -20.32 -11.44 -0.96
CA LEU A 8 -19.25 -11.74 0.01
C LEU A 8 -17.96 -12.26 -0.65
N ASN A 9 -18.07 -13.00 -1.76
CA ASN A 9 -16.90 -13.49 -2.48
C ASN A 9 -16.18 -12.36 -3.21
N GLU A 10 -16.92 -11.45 -3.83
CA GLU A 10 -16.34 -10.25 -4.45
C GLU A 10 -15.68 -9.36 -3.39
N MET A 11 -16.28 -9.20 -2.21
CA MET A 11 -15.66 -8.47 -1.10
C MET A 11 -14.35 -9.11 -0.62
N ASP A 12 -14.31 -10.42 -0.51
CA ASP A 12 -13.07 -11.14 -0.18
C ASP A 12 -11.99 -10.94 -1.25
N GLN A 13 -12.37 -10.93 -2.53
CA GLN A 13 -11.45 -10.64 -3.63
C GLN A 13 -10.93 -9.19 -3.59
N MET A 14 -11.81 -8.22 -3.33
CA MET A 14 -11.43 -6.82 -3.18
C MET A 14 -10.42 -6.65 -2.04
N ALA A 15 -10.73 -7.16 -0.84
CA ALA A 15 -9.81 -7.06 0.30
C ALA A 15 -8.43 -7.67 -0.01
N LYS A 16 -8.40 -8.86 -0.64
CA LYS A 16 -7.13 -9.48 -1.08
C LYS A 16 -6.37 -8.56 -2.03
N GLN A 17 -7.04 -7.98 -3.02
CA GLN A 17 -6.40 -7.12 -4.01
C GLN A 17 -5.77 -5.88 -3.37
N PHE A 18 -6.46 -5.22 -2.45
CA PHE A 18 -5.92 -4.08 -1.70
C PHE A 18 -4.70 -4.46 -0.85
N GLY A 19 -4.77 -5.61 -0.16
CA GLY A 19 -3.63 -6.15 0.60
C GLY A 19 -2.41 -6.42 -0.29
N THR A 20 -2.60 -7.10 -1.42
CA THR A 20 -1.52 -7.38 -2.38
C THR A 20 -0.89 -6.09 -2.93
N GLN A 21 -1.70 -5.08 -3.25
CA GLN A 21 -1.14 -3.81 -3.74
C GLN A 21 -0.38 -3.05 -2.64
N SER A 22 -0.83 -3.11 -1.38
CA SER A 22 -0.08 -2.54 -0.24
C SER A 22 1.33 -3.15 -0.13
N GLU A 23 1.44 -4.48 -0.23
CA GLU A 23 2.72 -5.18 -0.21
C GLU A 23 3.60 -4.85 -1.41
N GLN A 24 3.01 -4.75 -2.60
CA GLN A 24 3.73 -4.39 -3.82
C GLN A 24 4.31 -2.98 -3.73
N VAL A 25 3.54 -2.00 -3.24
CA VAL A 25 4.02 -0.62 -3.02
C VAL A 25 5.15 -0.62 -2.00
N ARG A 26 5.00 -1.35 -0.88
CA ARG A 26 6.06 -1.49 0.13
C ARG A 26 7.35 -2.05 -0.45
N SER A 27 7.26 -3.08 -1.28
CA SER A 27 8.41 -3.69 -1.97
C SER A 27 9.09 -2.69 -2.93
N THR A 28 8.30 -1.95 -3.71
CA THR A 28 8.81 -0.91 -4.60
C THR A 28 9.54 0.19 -3.83
N ILE A 29 9.00 0.68 -2.72
CA ILE A 29 9.67 1.67 -1.86
C ILE A 29 11.01 1.14 -1.36
N ALA A 30 11.07 -0.12 -0.90
CA ALA A 30 12.30 -0.74 -0.42
C ALA A 30 13.37 -0.83 -1.50
N ALA A 31 13.01 -1.26 -2.71
CA ALA A 31 13.91 -1.32 -3.85
C ALA A 31 14.47 0.06 -4.22
N LEU A 32 13.61 1.08 -4.28
CA LEU A 32 14.03 2.44 -4.61
C LEU A 32 14.92 3.05 -3.52
N ASN A 33 14.64 2.80 -2.23
CA ASN A 33 15.51 3.20 -1.13
C ASN A 33 16.91 2.58 -1.23
N ALA A 34 17.01 1.34 -1.70
CA ALA A 34 18.29 0.66 -1.91
C ALA A 34 19.10 1.28 -3.06
N GLU A 35 18.46 1.87 -4.08
CA GLU A 35 19.15 2.62 -5.11
C GLU A 35 19.59 4.01 -4.62
N VAL A 36 18.72 4.71 -3.88
CA VAL A 36 19.01 6.02 -3.31
C VAL A 36 20.18 5.95 -2.32
N SER A 37 20.33 4.85 -1.57
CA SER A 37 21.45 4.67 -0.63
C SER A 37 22.82 4.58 -1.32
N LYS A 38 22.87 4.37 -2.64
CA LYS A 38 24.11 4.39 -3.43
C LYS A 38 24.58 5.81 -3.74
N ILE A 39 23.75 6.83 -3.52
CA ILE A 39 24.13 8.24 -3.64
C ILE A 39 25.21 8.56 -2.60
N GLY A 40 26.25 9.28 -3.01
CA GLY A 40 27.48 9.48 -2.26
C GLY A 40 28.60 8.53 -2.70
N THR A 41 28.26 7.36 -3.26
CA THR A 41 29.23 6.41 -3.81
C THR A 41 29.17 6.36 -5.33
N SER A 42 27.99 6.10 -5.91
CA SER A 42 27.79 5.95 -7.36
C SER A 42 27.46 7.27 -8.07
N TRP A 43 26.93 8.25 -7.32
CA TRP A 43 26.61 9.58 -7.81
C TRP A 43 26.90 10.61 -6.71
N THR A 44 27.70 11.63 -7.02
CA THR A 44 28.18 12.62 -6.04
C THR A 44 27.91 14.06 -6.49
N GLY A 45 28.10 15.00 -5.57
CA GLY A 45 27.97 16.44 -5.81
C GLY A 45 26.59 17.01 -5.46
N PRO A 46 26.41 18.34 -5.58
CA PRO A 46 25.23 19.04 -5.06
C PRO A 46 23.90 18.54 -5.63
N ARG A 47 23.86 18.16 -6.92
CA ARG A 47 22.64 17.62 -7.54
C ARG A 47 22.25 16.24 -7.00
N ALA A 48 23.23 15.41 -6.66
CA ALA A 48 22.99 14.10 -6.05
C ALA A 48 22.35 14.26 -4.66
N ASN A 49 22.89 15.21 -3.87
CA ASN A 49 22.33 15.56 -2.56
C ASN A 49 20.90 16.11 -2.69
N GLN A 50 20.65 17.05 -3.62
CA GLN A 50 19.30 17.58 -3.85
C GLN A 50 18.29 16.49 -4.19
N PHE A 51 18.67 15.51 -5.03
CA PHE A 51 17.78 14.40 -5.35
C PHE A 51 17.51 13.50 -4.13
N ARG A 52 18.54 13.15 -3.36
CA ARG A 52 18.38 12.37 -2.13
C ARG A 52 17.42 13.07 -1.17
N ASP A 53 17.62 14.36 -0.93
CA ASP A 53 16.79 15.12 0.00
C ASP A 53 15.33 15.23 -0.51
N ALA A 54 15.13 15.40 -1.82
CA ALA A 54 13.79 15.37 -2.43
C ALA A 54 13.11 14.00 -2.32
N TRP A 55 13.88 12.91 -2.46
CA TRP A 55 13.39 11.56 -2.25
C TRP A 55 12.98 11.32 -0.79
N GLU A 56 13.82 11.71 0.17
CA GLU A 56 13.53 11.62 1.60
C GLU A 56 12.26 12.41 1.96
N GLY A 57 12.05 13.58 1.36
CA GLY A 57 10.82 14.36 1.53
C GLY A 57 9.57 13.70 0.92
N SER A 58 9.73 12.88 -0.12
CA SER A 58 8.62 12.20 -0.81
C SER A 58 8.25 10.86 -0.16
N ARG A 59 9.22 10.16 0.44
CA ARG A 59 9.04 8.82 1.02
C ARG A 59 7.82 8.68 1.96
N PRO A 60 7.52 9.63 2.86
CA PRO A 60 6.38 9.52 3.75
C PRO A 60 5.03 9.44 3.04
N ALA A 61 4.89 10.01 1.83
CA ALA A 61 3.64 9.91 1.07
C ALA A 61 3.40 8.47 0.58
N PHE A 62 4.46 7.76 0.20
CA PHE A 62 4.35 6.35 -0.20
C PHE A 62 4.08 5.44 1.00
N GLU A 63 4.69 5.72 2.15
CA GLU A 63 4.39 5.01 3.40
C GLU A 63 2.91 5.18 3.79
N ARG A 64 2.37 6.40 3.71
CA ARG A 64 0.93 6.65 3.91
C ARG A 64 0.04 5.90 2.92
N MET A 65 0.48 5.74 1.67
CA MET A 65 -0.26 4.96 0.67
C MET A 65 -0.30 3.47 1.04
N VAL A 66 0.79 2.90 1.55
CA VAL A 66 0.82 1.52 2.06
C VAL A 66 -0.20 1.34 3.18
N ASP A 67 -0.21 2.27 4.13
CA ASP A 67 -1.15 2.25 5.26
C ASP A 67 -2.60 2.38 4.79
N ALA A 68 -2.91 3.34 3.91
CA ALA A 68 -4.26 3.52 3.38
C ALA A 68 -4.79 2.28 2.63
N LEU A 69 -3.93 1.59 1.86
CA LEU A 69 -4.31 0.36 1.17
C LEU A 69 -4.57 -0.80 2.14
N ARG A 70 -3.78 -0.89 3.22
CA ARG A 70 -3.97 -1.90 4.27
C ARG A 70 -5.26 -1.63 5.04
N GLU A 71 -5.50 -0.39 5.46
CA GLU A 71 -6.72 0.03 6.14
C GLU A 71 -7.97 -0.25 5.30
N ALA A 72 -7.91 0.03 3.99
CA ALA A 72 -9.00 -0.30 3.07
C ALA A 72 -9.26 -1.82 2.99
N SER A 73 -8.21 -2.64 2.90
CA SER A 73 -8.34 -4.11 2.94
C SER A 73 -9.02 -4.58 4.23
N GLU A 74 -8.63 -4.03 5.38
CA GLU A 74 -9.21 -4.36 6.68
C GLU A 74 -10.68 -3.92 6.79
N ALA A 75 -11.01 -2.71 6.33
CA ALA A 75 -12.37 -2.18 6.32
C ALA A 75 -13.33 -3.02 5.45
N ILE A 76 -12.85 -3.50 4.30
CA ILE A 76 -13.64 -4.39 3.42
C ILE A 76 -13.90 -5.73 4.13
N ARG A 77 -12.89 -6.32 4.79
CA ARG A 77 -13.05 -7.57 5.56
C ARG A 77 -14.03 -7.39 6.72
N GLY A 78 -13.95 -6.27 7.43
CA GLY A 78 -14.89 -5.91 8.50
C GLY A 78 -16.33 -5.88 7.99
N SER A 79 -16.57 -5.09 6.94
CA SER A 79 -17.89 -4.97 6.30
C SER A 79 -18.43 -6.33 5.83
N ARG A 80 -17.57 -7.17 5.24
CA ARG A 80 -17.93 -8.52 4.78
C ARG A 80 -18.35 -9.43 5.95
N ASN A 81 -17.65 -9.36 7.08
CA ASN A 81 -17.98 -10.15 8.27
C ASN A 81 -19.31 -9.69 8.90
N ASP A 82 -19.55 -8.38 8.93
CA ASP A 82 -20.79 -7.81 9.46
C ASP A 82 -22.01 -8.24 8.64
N ILE A 83 -21.88 -8.25 7.30
CA ILE A 83 -22.94 -8.72 6.39
C ILE A 83 -23.20 -10.23 6.56
N ASP A 84 -22.14 -11.05 6.59
CA ASP A 84 -22.26 -12.52 6.78
C ASP A 84 -22.93 -12.84 8.13
N ALA A 85 -22.62 -12.09 9.20
CA ALA A 85 -23.23 -12.27 10.51
C ALA A 85 -24.72 -11.85 10.54
N ALA A 86 -25.09 -10.77 9.85
CA ALA A 86 -26.46 -10.25 9.83
C ALA A 86 -27.42 -11.05 8.92
N THR A 87 -26.89 -11.86 8.00
CA THR A 87 -27.67 -12.58 6.98
C THR A 87 -27.74 -14.09 7.21
N ARG A 88 -27.16 -14.58 8.31
CA ARG A 88 -27.33 -15.95 8.84
C ARG A 88 -28.45 -16.00 9.85
#